data_AF-A0A259RMW1-F1
#
_entry.id   AF-A0A259RMW1-F1
#
_cell.length_a   1.000
_cell.length_b   1.000
_cell.length_c   1.000
_cell.angle_alpha   90.00
_cell.angle_beta   90.00
_cell.angle_gamma   90.00
#
_symmetry.space_group_name_H-M   'P 1'
#
loop_
_entity.id
_entity.type
_entity.pdbx_description
1 polymer ?
#
loop_
_entity_poly.entity_id
_entity_poly.type
_entity_poly.pdbx_seq_one_letter_code
_entity_poly.pdbx_strand_id
1 'polypeptide(L)'
;ADHQALIERFKQALGERVKEVRISERLVDSPACLVAADDGMSAHLARLLKQAGRDEMPSTQPVLEINPAHVLVKRVATDEAHADDLAQVVFDQALLAEGGQLDDPAAYVRRVNALLAG
;
A
#
# COMPACT_ATOMS: atom_id res chain seq x y z
N ALA A 1 2.58 19.89 -8.98
CA ALA A 1 3.17 19.06 -10.04
C ALA A 1 2.09 18.10 -10.52
N ASP A 2 2.10 17.71 -11.79
CA ASP A 2 1.20 16.66 -12.25
C ASP A 2 1.72 15.31 -11.72
N HIS A 3 0.91 14.63 -10.91
CA HIS A 3 1.25 13.35 -10.29
C HIS A 3 0.51 12.17 -10.94
N GLN A 4 -0.19 12.39 -12.05
CA GLN A 4 -1.03 11.36 -12.67
C GLN A 4 -0.22 10.11 -13.06
N ALA A 5 0.96 10.27 -13.63
CA ALA A 5 1.81 9.14 -14.01
C ALA A 5 2.24 8.28 -12.81
N LEU A 6 2.53 8.93 -11.68
CA LEU A 6 2.90 8.24 -10.44
C LEU A 6 1.71 7.46 -9.86
N ILE A 7 0.53 8.07 -9.84
CA ILE A 7 -0.72 7.43 -9.40
C ILE A 7 -1.00 6.19 -10.25
N GLU A 8 -0.90 6.31 -11.57
CA GLU A 8 -1.13 5.19 -12.48
C GLU A 8 -0.07 4.09 -12.32
N ARG A 9 1.20 4.43 -12.06
CA ARG A 9 2.23 3.42 -11.79
C ARG A 9 1.90 2.59 -10.54
N PHE A 10 1.46 3.24 -9.46
CA PHE A 10 1.02 2.53 -8.26
C PHE A 10 -0.21 1.67 -8.52
N LYS A 11 -1.22 2.17 -9.23
CA LYS A 11 -2.43 1.39 -9.57
C LYS A 11 -2.07 0.15 -10.40
N GLN A 12 -1.21 0.29 -11.40
CA GLN A 12 -0.76 -0.82 -12.24
C GLN A 12 -0.01 -1.87 -11.42
N ALA A 13 0.93 -1.45 -10.57
CA ALA A 13 1.70 -2.37 -9.74
C ALA A 13 0.83 -3.10 -8.70
N LEU A 14 -0.17 -2.42 -8.12
CA LEU A 14 -0.98 -2.95 -7.01
C LEU A 14 -2.24 -3.69 -7.47
N GLY A 15 -2.76 -3.40 -8.66
CA GLY A 15 -3.94 -4.04 -9.22
C GLY A 15 -5.12 -4.03 -8.24
N GLU A 16 -5.71 -5.21 -8.01
CA GLU A 16 -6.87 -5.41 -7.12
C GLU A 16 -6.54 -5.30 -5.62
N ARG A 17 -5.34 -4.89 -5.22
CA ARG A 17 -5.02 -4.65 -3.80
C ARG A 17 -5.56 -3.31 -3.29
N VAL A 18 -5.88 -2.39 -4.20
CA VAL A 18 -6.35 -1.04 -3.89
C VAL A 18 -7.61 -0.70 -4.66
N LYS A 19 -8.53 0.02 -4.01
CA LYS A 19 -9.69 0.61 -4.69
C LYS A 19 -9.27 1.82 -5.50
N GLU A 20 -8.38 2.63 -4.92
CA GLU A 20 -7.89 3.87 -5.49
C GLU A 20 -6.51 4.22 -4.94
N VAL A 21 -5.74 5.00 -5.71
CA VAL A 21 -4.50 5.64 -5.28
C VAL A 21 -4.65 7.15 -5.43
N ARG A 22 -4.34 7.91 -4.37
CA ARG A 22 -4.40 9.38 -4.37
C ARG A 22 -3.20 10.00 -3.67
N ILE A 23 -2.96 11.29 -3.92
CA ILE A 23 -1.92 12.04 -3.21
C ILE A 23 -2.41 12.38 -1.80
N SER A 24 -1.57 12.15 -0.79
CA SER A 24 -1.87 12.57 0.58
C SER A 24 -1.57 14.05 0.77
N GLU A 25 -2.43 14.73 1.54
CA GLU A 25 -2.22 16.12 1.97
C GLU A 25 -1.63 16.21 3.39
N ARG A 26 -1.57 15.09 4.11
CA ARG A 26 -1.25 15.03 5.56
C ARG A 26 0.05 14.33 5.91
N LEU A 27 0.60 13.52 5.00
CA LEU A 27 1.81 12.74 5.26
C LEU A 27 3.07 13.63 5.17
N VAL A 28 3.90 13.54 6.21
CA VAL A 28 5.20 14.25 6.27
C VAL A 28 6.33 13.24 6.07
N ASP A 29 6.53 12.33 7.03
CA ASP A 29 7.66 11.39 7.03
C ASP A 29 7.34 10.02 6.45
N SER A 30 6.07 9.64 6.37
CA SER A 30 5.69 8.31 5.86
C SER A 30 5.52 8.32 4.34
N PRO A 31 5.88 7.21 3.64
CA PRO A 31 5.70 7.09 2.19
C PRO A 31 4.24 7.01 1.76
N ALA A 32 3.40 6.33 2.56
CA ALA A 32 1.99 6.15 2.27
C ALA A 32 1.20 5.76 3.54
N CYS A 33 -0.12 5.85 3.47
CA CYS A 33 -1.04 5.29 4.45
C CYS A 33 -2.27 4.69 3.77
N LEU A 34 -2.98 3.81 4.47
CA LEU A 34 -4.22 3.22 3.98
C LEU A 34 -5.42 3.89 4.62
N VAL A 35 -6.41 4.22 3.80
CA VAL A 35 -7.69 4.76 4.26
C VAL A 35 -8.77 3.75 3.88
N ALA A 36 -9.67 3.46 4.82
CA ALA A 36 -10.85 2.68 4.51
C ALA A 36 -11.64 3.42 3.41
N ALA A 37 -12.16 2.69 2.43
CA ALA A 37 -13.12 3.28 1.49
C ALA A 37 -14.32 3.87 2.28
N ASP A 38 -14.99 4.90 1.76
CA ASP A 38 -16.06 5.62 2.48
C ASP A 38 -17.24 4.74 2.94
N ASP A 39 -17.33 3.50 2.45
CA ASP A 39 -18.29 2.45 2.78
C ASP A 39 -17.65 1.22 3.48
N GLY A 40 -16.35 1.28 3.77
CA GLY A 40 -15.52 0.18 4.21
C GLY A 40 -15.41 0.03 5.72
N MET A 41 -15.31 -1.21 6.17
CA MET A 41 -15.10 -1.55 7.57
C MET A 41 -13.65 -1.21 7.97
N SER A 42 -13.42 -0.60 9.15
CA SER A 42 -12.06 -0.28 9.58
C SER A 42 -11.20 -1.54 9.73
N ALA A 43 -9.89 -1.44 9.47
CA ALA A 43 -8.96 -2.57 9.58
C ALA A 43 -8.99 -3.23 10.97
N HIS A 44 -9.21 -2.44 12.02
CA HIS A 44 -9.37 -2.94 13.37
C HIS A 44 -10.64 -3.79 13.57
N LEU A 45 -11.78 -3.33 13.05
CA LEU A 45 -13.05 -4.06 13.14
C LEU A 45 -13.00 -5.34 12.28
N ALA A 46 -12.40 -5.25 11.09
CA ALA A 46 -12.11 -6.39 10.23
C ALA A 46 -11.32 -7.48 10.98
N ARG A 47 -10.32 -7.10 11.76
CA ARG A 47 -9.54 -8.03 12.59
C ARG A 47 -10.38 -8.73 13.66
N LEU A 48 -11.20 -7.97 14.40
CA LEU A 48 -12.06 -8.54 15.46
C LEU A 48 -13.04 -9.57 14.89
N LEU A 49 -13.59 -9.31 13.71
CA LEU A 49 -14.57 -10.18 13.06
C LEU A 49 -13.91 -11.46 12.50
N LYS A 50 -12.72 -11.36 11.91
CA LYS A 50 -11.93 -12.53 11.49
C LYS A 50 -11.58 -13.43 12.69
N GLN A 51 -11.17 -12.84 13.82
CA GLN A 51 -10.92 -13.57 15.06
C GLN A 51 -12.18 -14.23 15.63
N ALA A 52 -13.36 -13.67 15.37
CA ALA A 52 -14.64 -14.24 15.75
C ALA A 52 -15.14 -15.36 14.82
N GLY A 53 -14.32 -15.82 13.87
CA GLY A 53 -14.66 -16.91 12.95
C GLY A 53 -15.61 -16.51 11.81
N ARG A 54 -15.75 -15.21 11.52
CA ARG A 54 -16.46 -14.73 10.33
C ARG A 54 -15.47 -14.57 9.18
N ASP A 55 -15.22 -15.65 8.46
CA ASP A 55 -14.28 -15.68 7.31
C ASP A 55 -14.85 -15.01 6.04
N GLU A 56 -16.17 -14.87 5.94
CA GLU A 56 -16.84 -14.24 4.79
C GLU A 56 -16.99 -12.72 5.00
N MET A 57 -15.86 -12.02 5.02
CA MET A 57 -15.88 -10.57 4.94
C MET A 57 -15.68 -10.13 3.49
N PRO A 58 -16.51 -9.22 2.95
CA PRO A 58 -16.20 -8.56 1.70
C PRO A 58 -14.84 -7.88 1.84
N SER A 59 -13.88 -8.24 1.00
CA SER A 59 -12.60 -7.56 0.94
C SER A 59 -12.83 -6.16 0.37
N THR A 60 -13.12 -5.19 1.24
CA THR A 60 -13.15 -3.78 0.82
C THR A 60 -11.71 -3.34 0.62
N GLN A 61 -11.28 -3.25 -0.64
CA GLN A 61 -9.95 -2.76 -0.98
C GLN A 61 -9.78 -1.34 -0.43
N PRO A 62 -8.65 -1.03 0.22
CA PRO A 62 -8.38 0.29 0.77
C PRO A 62 -8.07 1.32 -0.32
N VAL A 63 -8.16 2.59 0.04
CA VAL A 63 -7.55 3.68 -0.72
C VAL A 63 -6.11 3.87 -0.22
N LEU A 64 -5.14 3.85 -1.12
CA LEU A 64 -3.75 4.17 -0.79
C LEU A 64 -3.50 5.66 -1.00
N GLU A 65 -3.13 6.37 0.07
CA GLU A 65 -2.64 7.74 -0.04
C GLU A 65 -1.12 7.74 -0.08
N ILE A 66 -0.51 8.28 -1.14
CA ILE A 66 0.95 8.33 -1.31
C ILE A 66 1.50 9.75 -1.06
N ASN A 67 2.70 9.81 -0.50
CA ASN A 67 3.45 11.04 -0.27
C ASN A 67 4.50 11.26 -1.37
N PRO A 68 4.25 12.12 -2.38
CA PRO A 68 5.19 12.34 -3.47
C PRO A 68 6.50 13.01 -3.06
N ALA A 69 6.58 13.59 -1.85
CA ALA A 69 7.81 14.16 -1.33
C ALA A 69 8.77 13.08 -0.78
N HIS A 70 8.26 11.91 -0.39
CA HIS A 70 9.03 10.85 0.23
C HIS A 70 9.97 10.14 -0.77
N VAL A 71 11.19 9.80 -0.32
CA VAL A 71 12.24 9.21 -1.17
C VAL A 71 11.82 7.89 -1.83
N LEU A 72 11.12 7.02 -1.10
CA LEU A 72 10.64 5.74 -1.66
C LEU A 72 9.59 5.94 -2.75
N VAL A 73 8.68 6.91 -2.58
CA VAL A 73 7.64 7.21 -3.58
C VAL A 73 8.26 7.83 -4.83
N LYS A 74 9.27 8.71 -4.66
CA LYS A 74 10.04 9.25 -5.79
C LYS A 74 10.76 8.15 -6.56
N ARG A 75 11.34 7.17 -5.87
CA ARG A 75 12.03 6.04 -6.50
C ARG A 75 11.09 5.19 -7.37
N VAL A 76 9.81 5.05 -7.01
CA VAL A 76 8.83 4.35 -7.87
C VAL A 76 8.70 5.02 -9.25
N ALA A 77 8.89 6.35 -9.34
CA ALA A 77 8.86 7.06 -10.62
C ALA A 77 10.18 7.02 -11.40
N THR A 78 11.30 6.64 -10.79
CA THR A 78 12.64 6.77 -11.40
C THR A 78 13.36 5.43 -11.59
N ASP A 79 13.00 4.41 -10.82
CA ASP A 79 13.65 3.10 -10.77
C ASP A 79 12.80 2.07 -11.52
N GLU A 80 12.78 2.16 -12.86
CA GLU A 80 11.92 1.33 -13.72
C GLU A 80 12.09 -0.18 -13.49
N ALA A 81 13.30 -0.62 -13.14
CA ALA A 81 13.60 -2.04 -12.90
C ALA A 81 12.92 -2.58 -11.64
N HIS A 82 12.70 -1.73 -10.63
CA HIS A 82 12.20 -2.14 -9.32
C HIS A 82 10.91 -1.43 -8.90
N ALA A 83 10.32 -0.60 -9.77
CA ALA A 83 9.18 0.24 -9.44
C ALA A 83 8.00 -0.56 -8.89
N ASP A 84 7.73 -1.73 -9.48
CA ASP A 84 6.60 -2.58 -9.08
C ASP A 84 6.83 -3.21 -7.71
N ASP A 85 8.02 -3.77 -7.47
CA ASP A 85 8.39 -4.31 -6.16
C ASP A 85 8.41 -3.24 -5.08
N LEU A 86 8.87 -2.03 -5.42
CA LEU A 86 8.90 -0.90 -4.50
C LEU A 86 7.50 -0.40 -4.18
N ALA A 87 6.59 -0.33 -5.16
CA ALA A 87 5.19 0.00 -4.93
C ALA A 87 4.50 -1.01 -4.01
N GLN A 88 4.77 -2.31 -4.23
CA GLN A 88 4.29 -3.40 -3.36
C GLN A 88 4.81 -3.25 -1.93
N VAL A 89 6.11 -2.95 -1.76
CA VAL A 89 6.72 -2.72 -0.43
C VAL A 89 6.12 -1.50 0.27
N VAL A 90 5.90 -0.40 -0.45
CA VAL A 90 5.26 0.81 0.10
C VAL A 90 3.84 0.49 0.61
N PHE A 91 3.06 -0.27 -0.17
CA PHE A 91 1.73 -0.71 0.25
C PHE A 91 1.79 -1.63 1.48
N ASP A 92 2.66 -2.64 1.46
CA ASP A 92 2.81 -3.60 2.55
C ASP A 92 3.23 -2.90 3.86
N GLN A 93 4.10 -1.89 3.77
CA GLN A 93 4.48 -1.05 4.92
C GLN A 93 3.32 -0.21 5.45
N ALA A 94 2.53 0.41 4.56
CA ALA A 94 1.34 1.16 4.96
C ALA A 94 0.31 0.24 5.66
N LEU A 95 0.12 -0.98 5.14
CA LEU A 95 -0.74 -1.98 5.76
C LEU A 95 -0.28 -2.37 7.16
N LEU A 96 1.02 -2.62 7.33
CA LEU A 96 1.60 -2.94 8.63
C LEU A 96 1.49 -1.77 9.62
N ALA A 97 1.73 -0.54 9.18
CA ALA A 97 1.64 0.65 10.02
C ALA A 97 0.22 0.87 10.57
N GLU A 98 -0.81 0.52 9.80
CA GLU A 98 -2.21 0.56 10.20
C GLU A 98 -2.65 -0.69 11.03
N GLY A 99 -1.69 -1.55 11.40
CA GLY A 99 -1.94 -2.76 12.19
C GLY A 99 -2.56 -3.92 11.40
N GLY A 100 -2.49 -3.85 10.08
CA GLY A 100 -2.88 -4.92 9.17
C GLY A 100 -1.90 -6.10 9.18
N GLN A 101 -2.26 -7.16 8.47
CA GLN A 101 -1.42 -8.35 8.28
C GLN A 101 -1.13 -8.52 6.80
N LEU A 102 0.09 -8.94 6.49
CA LEU A 102 0.46 -9.27 5.11
C LEU A 102 -0.17 -10.59 4.69
N ASP A 103 -0.69 -10.65 3.47
CA ASP A 103 -1.21 -11.90 2.89
C ASP A 103 -0.09 -12.90 2.61
N ASP A 104 1.06 -12.42 2.12
CA ASP A 104 2.28 -13.21 1.92
C ASP A 104 3.50 -12.49 2.54
N PRO A 105 3.79 -12.74 3.83
CA PRO A 105 4.96 -12.20 4.50
C PRO A 105 6.29 -12.61 3.85
N ALA A 106 6.35 -13.80 3.24
CA ALA A 106 7.58 -14.28 2.61
C ALA A 106 7.87 -13.52 1.32
N ALA A 107 6.85 -13.19 0.52
CA ALA A 107 6.99 -12.34 -0.65
C ALA A 107 7.46 -10.93 -0.28
N TYR A 108 6.90 -10.33 0.77
CA TYR A 108 7.36 -9.04 1.29
C TYR A 108 8.85 -9.07 1.65
N VAL A 109 9.28 -10.07 2.44
CA VAL A 109 10.70 -10.22 2.83
C VAL A 109 11.60 -10.39 1.61
N ARG A 110 11.19 -11.20 0.61
CA ARG A 110 11.96 -11.37 -0.63
C ARG A 110 12.13 -10.05 -1.38
N ARG A 111 11.07 -9.26 -1.55
CA ARG A 111 11.13 -7.95 -2.21
C ARG A 111 12.04 -6.97 -1.47
N VAL A 112 11.89 -6.86 -0.15
CA VAL A 112 12.73 -5.99 0.67
C VAL A 112 14.20 -6.39 0.55
N ASN A 113 14.51 -7.68 0.64
CA ASN A 113 15.89 -8.15 0.52
C ASN A 113 16.49 -7.87 -0.86
N ALA A 114 15.72 -8.06 -1.94
CA ALA A 114 16.16 -7.73 -3.30
C ALA A 114 16.47 -6.22 -3.44
N LEU A 115 15.58 -5.36 -2.93
CA LEU A 115 15.74 -3.90 -2.97
C LEU A 115 16.93 -3.39 -2.12
N LEU A 116 17.29 -4.11 -1.05
CA LEU A 116 18.42 -3.75 -0.18
C LEU A 116 19.76 -4.29 -0.68
N ALA A 117 19.76 -5.41 -1.38
CA ALA A 117 20.98 -6.06 -1.86
C ALA A 117 21.63 -5.34 -3.06
N GLY A 118 20.83 -4.59 -3.84
CA GLY A 118 21.30 -3.83 -5.00
C GLY A 118 21.34 -4.65 -6.27
#